data_AF-A0A1S8A6P2-F1
#
_entry.id   AF-A0A1S8A6P2-F1
#
_cell.length_a   1.000
_cell.length_b   1.000
_cell.length_c   1.000
_cell.angle_alpha   90.00
_cell.angle_beta   90.00
_cell.angle_gamma   90.00
#
_symmetry.space_group_name_H-M   'P 1'
#
loop_
_entity.id
_entity.type
_entity.pdbx_description
1 polymer ?
#
loop_
_entity_poly.entity_id
_entity_poly.type
_entity_poly.pdbx_seq_one_letter_code
_entity_poly.pdbx_strand_id
1 'polypeptide(L)'
;MWLASWYGRVSEFPSVTDWDGVLPAPVLPVLLVEARSWGLSFAFDAGSHYDVCGRVSIGPTHSLEEAHRLLAVLRVLAKWMETEFLAWAEGCLRRAGIRAARTGGT
;
A
#
# COMPACT_ATOMS: atom_id res chain seq x y z
N MET A 1 12.45 -11.23 -0.62
CA MET A 1 12.38 -11.31 0.86
C MET A 1 11.46 -10.24 1.45
N TRP A 2 11.63 -8.95 1.13
CA TRP A 2 10.84 -7.88 1.77
C TRP A 2 9.31 -7.99 1.62
N LEU A 3 8.81 -8.37 0.43
CA LEU A 3 7.38 -8.46 0.16
C LEU A 3 6.70 -9.58 0.95
N ALA A 4 7.30 -10.77 0.94
CA ALA A 4 6.80 -11.91 1.73
C ALA A 4 6.80 -11.60 3.23
N SER A 5 7.83 -10.90 3.73
CA SER A 5 7.84 -10.46 5.14
C SER A 5 6.78 -9.41 5.45
N TRP A 6 6.42 -8.56 4.49
CA TRP A 6 5.32 -7.60 4.65
C TRP A 6 3.98 -8.33 4.77
N TYR A 7 3.66 -9.20 3.81
CA TYR A 7 2.43 -10.00 3.87
C TYR A 7 2.38 -10.91 5.08
N GLY A 8 3.51 -11.48 5.52
CA GLY A 8 3.60 -12.24 6.76
C GLY A 8 3.13 -11.43 7.97
N ARG A 9 3.65 -10.21 8.16
CA ARG A 9 3.21 -9.33 9.28
C ARG A 9 1.75 -8.92 9.16
N VAL A 10 1.28 -8.63 7.94
CA VAL A 10 -0.10 -8.22 7.71
C VAL A 10 -1.09 -9.37 7.95
N SER A 11 -0.68 -10.62 7.69
CA SER A 11 -1.49 -11.81 7.96
C SER A 11 -1.73 -12.08 9.45
N GLU A 12 -0.92 -11.49 10.34
CA GLU A 12 -1.10 -11.57 11.79
C GLU A 12 -2.24 -10.66 12.28
N PHE A 13 -2.70 -9.70 11.45
CA PHE A 13 -3.86 -8.90 11.82
C PHE A 13 -5.11 -9.78 11.86
N PRO A 14 -6.03 -9.55 12.84
CA PRO A 14 -7.28 -10.29 12.88
C PRO A 14 -7.99 -10.17 11.54
N SER A 15 -8.44 -11.30 10.97
CA SER A 15 -9.19 -11.31 9.71
C SER A 15 -10.35 -10.32 9.81
N VAL A 16 -10.22 -9.23 9.08
CA VAL A 16 -11.09 -8.07 9.18
C VAL A 16 -12.38 -8.45 8.46
N THR A 17 -13.49 -8.74 9.14
CA THR A 17 -14.79 -8.89 8.44
C THR A 17 -15.50 -7.54 8.42
N ASP A 18 -15.72 -6.97 7.24
CA ASP A 18 -16.73 -5.94 7.05
C ASP A 18 -18.12 -6.57 6.96
N TRP A 19 -19.17 -5.75 7.04
CA TRP A 19 -20.57 -6.20 7.02
C TRP A 19 -20.97 -7.03 5.79
N ASP A 20 -20.12 -7.10 4.75
CA ASP A 20 -20.28 -7.90 3.52
C ASP A 20 -19.12 -8.89 3.22
N GLY A 21 -18.12 -9.08 4.10
CA GLY A 21 -17.03 -10.06 3.87
C GLY A 21 -15.66 -9.70 4.47
N VAL A 22 -14.65 -10.54 4.24
CA VAL A 22 -13.27 -10.31 4.71
C VAL A 22 -12.65 -9.12 3.93
N LEU A 23 -12.25 -8.06 4.62
CA LEU A 23 -11.43 -6.94 4.15
C LEU A 23 -10.05 -7.53 3.74
N PRO A 24 -9.80 -7.70 2.43
CA PRO A 24 -8.58 -8.33 1.97
C PRO A 24 -7.38 -7.43 2.29
N ALA A 25 -6.20 -8.02 2.39
CA ALA A 25 -4.97 -7.24 2.45
C ALA A 25 -4.92 -6.31 1.21
N PRO A 26 -4.59 -5.01 1.38
CA PRO A 26 -4.59 -4.09 0.27
C PRO A 26 -3.50 -4.51 -0.71
N VAL A 27 -3.79 -4.27 -1.98
CA VAL A 27 -2.77 -4.31 -3.03
C VAL A 27 -1.70 -3.30 -2.66
N LEU A 28 -0.43 -3.74 -2.61
CA LEU A 28 0.69 -2.89 -2.22
C LEU A 28 1.37 -2.32 -3.48
N PRO A 29 1.36 -1.00 -3.69
CA PRO A 29 2.15 -0.39 -4.75
C PRO A 29 3.65 -0.54 -4.45
N VAL A 30 4.40 -1.02 -5.45
CA VAL A 30 5.84 -1.25 -5.39
C VAL A 30 6.53 -0.35 -6.40
N LEU A 31 7.31 0.60 -5.89
CA LEU A 31 8.16 1.45 -6.72
C LEU A 31 9.52 0.77 -6.94
N LEU A 32 9.87 0.53 -8.19
CA LEU A 32 11.20 0.09 -8.62
C LEU A 32 11.91 1.27 -9.27
N VAL A 33 12.96 1.76 -8.62
CA VAL A 33 13.74 2.91 -9.10
C VAL A 33 15.12 2.44 -9.49
N GLU A 34 15.44 2.56 -10.78
CA GLU A 34 16.74 2.19 -11.35
C GLU A 34 17.34 3.42 -12.03
N ALA A 35 18.25 4.09 -11.32
CA ALA A 35 18.84 5.37 -11.75
C ALA A 35 17.77 6.43 -12.09
N ARG A 36 17.49 6.63 -13.39
CA ARG A 36 16.48 7.57 -13.89
C ARG A 36 15.17 6.91 -14.30
N SER A 37 15.08 5.59 -14.23
CA SER A 37 13.90 4.80 -14.56
C SER A 37 13.03 4.60 -13.33
N TRP A 38 11.73 4.80 -13.48
CA TRP A 38 10.74 4.57 -12.44
C TRP A 38 9.68 3.61 -12.96
N GLY A 39 9.59 2.46 -12.30
CA GLY A 39 8.55 1.47 -12.51
C GLY A 39 7.62 1.42 -11.30
N LEU A 40 6.33 1.26 -11.55
CA LEU A 40 5.32 0.92 -10.56
C LEU A 40 4.84 -0.49 -10.86
N SER A 41 4.78 -1.33 -9.85
CA SER A 41 4.11 -2.64 -9.90
C SER A 41 3.17 -2.75 -8.70
N PHE A 42 2.29 -3.75 -8.71
CA PHE A 42 1.30 -3.94 -7.68
C PHE A 42 1.41 -5.35 -7.13
N ALA A 43 1.77 -5.46 -5.86
CA ALA A 43 1.82 -6.73 -5.17
C ALA A 43 0.48 -7.06 -4.53
N PHE A 44 0.12 -8.33 -4.52
CA PHE A 44 -1.12 -8.81 -3.91
C PHE A 44 -0.97 -10.23 -3.38
N ASP A 45 -1.87 -10.60 -2.47
CA ASP A 45 -2.00 -11.96 -1.97
C ASP A 45 -3.00 -12.73 -2.84
N ALA A 46 -2.54 -13.76 -3.53
CA ALA A 46 -3.36 -14.65 -4.36
C ALA A 46 -3.88 -15.87 -3.58
N GLY A 47 -3.74 -15.88 -2.25
CA GLY A 47 -4.17 -16.92 -1.32
C GLY A 47 -3.19 -18.09 -1.21
N SER A 48 -2.65 -18.58 -2.34
CA SER A 48 -1.65 -19.65 -2.36
C SER A 48 -0.21 -19.13 -2.41
N HIS A 49 -0.02 -17.90 -2.87
CA HIS A 49 1.27 -17.25 -3.04
C HIS A 49 1.09 -15.73 -3.12
N TYR A 50 2.19 -15.01 -2.95
CA TYR A 50 2.24 -13.56 -3.21
C TYR A 50 2.71 -13.34 -4.64
N ASP A 51 2.00 -12.48 -5.38
CA ASP A 51 2.31 -12.17 -6.77
C ASP A 51 2.45 -10.65 -6.98
N VAL A 52 3.08 -10.28 -8.08
CA VAL A 52 3.33 -8.89 -8.47
C VAL A 52 2.94 -8.71 -9.93
N CYS A 53 1.98 -7.83 -10.19
CA CYS A 53 1.50 -7.55 -11.54
C CYS A 53 1.74 -6.09 -11.96
N GLY A 54 1.52 -5.84 -13.25
CA GLY A 54 1.36 -4.48 -13.77
C GLY A 54 2.60 -3.62 -13.65
N ARG A 55 3.75 -4.07 -14.19
CA ARG A 55 4.93 -3.20 -14.33
C ARG A 55 4.62 -2.08 -15.33
N VAL A 56 4.29 -0.90 -14.82
CA VAL A 56 4.03 0.31 -15.61
C VAL A 56 5.22 1.25 -15.44
N SER A 57 5.73 1.78 -16.55
CA SER A 57 6.66 2.91 -16.48
C SER A 57 5.88 4.18 -16.13
N ILE A 58 6.25 4.81 -15.02
CA ILE A 58 5.51 5.97 -14.48
C ILE A 58 6.16 7.31 -14.81
N GLY A 59 7.14 7.30 -15.71
CA GLY A 59 7.87 8.49 -16.13
C GLY A 59 9.31 8.47 -15.61
N PRO A 60 10.31 8.41 -16.49
CA PRO A 60 11.71 8.60 -16.11
C PRO A 60 12.03 10.08 -15.81
N THR A 61 13.14 10.34 -15.11
CA THR A 61 13.56 11.71 -14.75
C THR A 61 14.49 12.37 -15.79
N HIS A 62 14.46 11.93 -17.05
CA HIS A 62 15.36 12.44 -18.09
C HIS A 62 14.84 13.69 -18.81
N SER A 63 13.56 14.02 -18.65
CA SER A 63 12.94 15.25 -19.15
C SER A 63 12.00 15.84 -18.10
N LEU A 64 11.74 17.15 -18.19
CA LEU A 64 10.83 17.83 -17.27
C LEU A 64 9.38 17.33 -17.41
N GLU A 65 8.96 17.01 -18.64
CA GLU A 65 7.63 16.46 -18.92
C GLU A 65 7.43 15.10 -18.24
N GLU A 66 8.37 14.16 -18.42
CA GLU A 66 8.30 12.84 -17.78
C GLU A 66 8.46 12.94 -16.26
N ALA A 67 9.22 13.92 -15.74
CA ALA A 67 9.29 14.20 -14.31
C ALA A 67 7.94 14.70 -13.75
N HIS A 68 7.19 15.51 -14.50
CA HIS A 68 5.85 15.92 -14.11
C HIS A 68 4.86 14.75 -14.14
N ARG A 69 4.98 13.83 -15.10
CA ARG A 69 4.21 12.58 -15.13
C ARG A 69 4.50 11.73 -13.90
N LEU A 70 5.78 11.54 -13.55
CA LEU A 70 6.19 10.85 -12.34
C LEU A 70 5.57 11.50 -11.10
N LEU A 71 5.67 12.82 -10.97
CA LEU A 71 5.09 13.55 -9.85
C LEU A 71 3.57 13.37 -9.77
N ALA A 72 2.87 13.37 -10.90
CA ALA A 72 1.43 13.14 -10.94
C ALA A 72 1.07 11.74 -10.40
N VAL A 73 1.80 10.70 -10.82
CA VAL A 73 1.59 9.33 -10.31
C VAL A 73 1.89 9.25 -8.82
N LEU A 74 3.00 9.85 -8.36
CA LEU A 74 3.35 9.86 -6.93
C LEU A 74 2.28 10.56 -6.08
N ARG A 75 1.64 11.62 -6.59
CA ARG A 75 0.52 12.28 -5.90
C ARG A 75 -0.70 11.37 -5.78
N VAL A 76 -1.01 10.60 -6.83
CA VAL A 76 -2.11 9.61 -6.77
C VAL A 76 -1.80 8.53 -5.74
N LEU A 77 -0.57 8.01 -5.72
CA LEU A 77 -0.15 7.01 -4.73
C LEU A 77 -0.17 7.57 -3.31
N ALA A 78 0.33 8.79 -3.10
CA ALA A 78 0.29 9.45 -1.80
C ALA A 78 -1.15 9.62 -1.31
N LYS A 79 -2.05 10.06 -2.20
CA LYS A 79 -3.47 10.19 -1.86
C LYS A 79 -4.05 8.85 -1.44
N TRP A 80 -3.79 7.79 -2.21
CA TRP A 80 -4.25 6.44 -1.88
C TRP A 80 -3.73 5.95 -0.52
N MET A 81 -2.47 6.26 -0.19
CA MET A 81 -1.90 5.92 1.12
C MET A 81 -2.62 6.65 2.26
N GLU A 82 -2.92 7.93 2.07
CA GLU A 82 -3.60 8.78 3.06
C GLU A 82 -5.07 8.44 3.24
N THR A 83 -5.71 7.80 2.25
CA THR A 83 -7.14 7.43 2.31
C THR A 83 -7.35 5.94 2.50
N GLU A 84 -7.27 5.14 1.44
CA GLU A 84 -7.69 3.74 1.43
C GLU A 84 -6.76 2.87 2.28
N PHE A 85 -5.44 3.06 2.15
CA PHE A 85 -4.49 2.29 2.93
C PHE A 85 -4.57 2.62 4.42
N LEU A 86 -4.64 3.92 4.77
CA LEU A 86 -4.77 4.34 6.15
C LEU A 86 -6.08 3.82 6.77
N ALA A 87 -7.21 3.93 6.06
CA ALA A 87 -8.50 3.43 6.53
C ALA A 87 -8.46 1.91 6.78
N TRP A 88 -7.80 1.15 5.89
CA TRP A 88 -7.58 -0.27 6.08
C TRP A 88 -6.71 -0.55 7.32
N ALA A 89 -5.58 0.16 7.49
CA ALA A 89 -4.67 -0.03 8.62
C ALA A 89 -5.33 0.31 9.96
N GLU A 90 -6.07 1.42 10.03
CA GLU A 90 -6.87 1.78 11.21
C GLU A 90 -7.97 0.75 11.50
N GLY A 91 -8.56 0.15 10.46
CA GLY A 91 -9.50 -0.96 10.59
C GLY A 91 -8.88 -2.20 11.23
N CYS A 92 -7.65 -2.53 10.84
CA CYS A 92 -6.88 -3.64 11.43
C CYS A 92 -6.53 -3.36 12.90
N LEU A 93 -5.97 -2.16 13.17
CA LEU A 93 -5.50 -1.78 14.51
C LEU A 93 -6.62 -1.67 15.54
N ARG A 94 -7.76 -1.07 15.17
CA ARG A 94 -8.93 -0.97 16.06
C ARG A 94 -9.40 -2.35 16.54
N ARG A 95 -9.34 -3.36 15.66
CA ARG A 95 -9.77 -4.72 15.98
C ARG A 95 -8.72 -5.55 16.71
N ALA A 96 -7.44 -5.25 16.50
CA ALA A 96 -6.36 -5.81 17.30
C ALA A 96 -6.38 -5.35 18.78
N GLY A 97 -7.35 -4.52 19.19
CA GLY A 97 -7.52 -4.08 20.58
C GLY A 97 -6.54 -2.99 21.01
N ILE A 98 -5.73 -2.45 20.10
CA ILE A 98 -4.83 -1.34 20.38
C ILE A 98 -5.67 -0.06 20.36
N ARG A 99 -6.24 0.32 21.51
CA ARG A 99 -6.79 1.66 21.71
C ARG A 99 -5.64 2.66 21.56
N ALA A 100 -5.64 3.43 20.47
CA ALA A 100 -4.87 4.67 20.44
C ALA A 100 -5.35 5.53 21.62
N ALA A 101 -4.50 5.68 22.63
CA ALA A 101 -4.77 6.53 23.77
C ALA A 101 -4.93 7.97 23.25
N ARG A 102 -6.17 8.41 23.04
CA ARG A 102 -6.50 9.83 23.00
C ARG A 102 -6.23 10.37 24.40
N THR A 103 -5.08 11.00 24.58
CA THR A 103 -4.85 11.92 25.69
C THR A 103 -5.81 13.11 25.52
N GLY A 104 -7.04 12.93 26.01
CA GLY A 104 -7.95 14.01 26.32
C GLY A 104 -7.45 14.71 27.57
N GLY A 105 -7.42 16.04 27.50
CA GLY A 105 -6.96 16.89 28.57
C GLY A 105 -7.86 16.90 29.79
N THR A 106 -7.28 17.49 30.83
CA THR A 106 -7.93 18.27 31.88
C THR A 106 -7.01 19.44 32.17
#